data_AF-A0A2I2KVS8-F1
#
_entry.id   AF-A0A2I2KVS8-F1
#
_cell.length_a   1.000
_cell.length_b   1.000
_cell.length_c   1.000
_cell.angle_alpha   90.00
_cell.angle_beta   90.00
_cell.angle_gamma   90.00
#
_symmetry.space_group_name_H-M   'P 1'
#
loop_
_entity.id
_entity.type
_entity.pdbx_description
1 polymer ?
#
loop_
_entity_poly.entity_id
_entity_poly.type
_entity_poly.pdbx_seq_one_letter_code
_entity_poly.pdbx_strand_id
1 'polypeptide(L)'
;MEHAEAPNHAGWRRTVGGMKRMVQIPYELEQTEDGTWAAHASFPSGGAHGLGDTPEDAVADLYEAVSLVIEEFGVPPVLTIVQDVA
;
A
#
# COMPACT_ATOMS: atom_id res chain seq x y z
N MET A 1 16.69 56.32 6.33
CA MET A 1 16.79 54.85 6.24
C MET A 1 16.04 54.32 7.42
N GLU A 2 15.04 53.47 7.22
CA GLU A 2 14.73 52.31 8.05
C GLU A 2 13.42 51.67 7.55
N HIS A 3 13.61 50.42 7.13
CA HIS A 3 12.68 49.30 7.08
C HIS A 3 11.31 49.46 6.42
N ALA A 4 11.26 49.04 5.15
CA ALA A 4 10.06 48.55 4.50
C ALA A 4 9.49 47.34 5.26
N GLU A 5 8.20 47.42 5.63
CA GLU A 5 7.41 46.28 6.09
C GLU A 5 7.24 45.29 4.93
N ALA A 6 7.81 44.10 5.07
CA ALA A 6 7.55 42.98 4.17
C ALA A 6 6.15 42.42 4.43
N PRO A 7 5.35 42.06 3.40
CA PRO A 7 4.06 41.44 3.62
C PRO A 7 4.22 40.04 4.22
N ASN A 8 3.54 39.84 5.35
CA ASN A 8 3.50 38.59 6.11
C ASN A 8 2.94 37.42 5.26
N HIS A 9 3.83 36.68 4.60
CA HIS A 9 3.56 35.37 4.04
C HIS A 9 3.42 34.32 5.16
N ALA A 10 2.27 34.24 5.82
CA ALA A 10 2.01 33.12 6.73
C ALA A 10 0.51 32.90 6.97
N GLY A 11 -0.16 32.33 5.96
CA GLY A 11 -1.58 31.98 6.09
C GLY A 11 -2.00 30.78 5.25
N TRP A 12 -1.08 29.94 4.79
CA TRP A 12 -1.43 28.68 4.14
C TRP A 12 -1.29 27.54 5.13
N ARG A 13 -2.18 27.49 6.14
CA ARG A 13 -2.51 26.20 6.74
C ARG A 13 -3.36 25.47 5.70
N ARG A 14 -2.70 24.82 4.74
CA ARG A 14 -3.34 23.76 3.98
C ARG A 14 -3.80 22.74 5.03
N THR A 15 -5.11 22.62 5.20
CA THR A 15 -5.70 21.40 5.73
C THR A 15 -5.09 20.27 4.92
N VAL A 16 -4.21 19.46 5.54
CA VAL A 16 -3.73 18.23 4.92
C VAL A 16 -4.95 17.30 4.93
N GLY A 17 -5.83 17.46 3.94
CA GLY A 17 -6.83 16.45 3.64
C GLY A 17 -6.08 15.13 3.50
N GLY A 18 -6.54 14.11 4.22
CA GLY A 18 -5.82 12.83 4.36
C GLY A 18 -5.21 12.40 3.04
N MET A 19 -3.88 12.36 2.99
CA MET A 19 -3.14 12.10 1.77
C MET A 19 -3.43 10.64 1.40
N LYS A 20 -4.27 10.40 0.39
CA LYS A 20 -4.47 9.04 -0.14
C LYS A 20 -3.17 8.62 -0.80
N ARG A 21 -2.52 7.58 -0.26
CA ARG A 21 -1.32 6.98 -0.83
C ARG A 21 -1.73 5.72 -1.56
N MET A 22 -1.35 5.62 -2.84
CA MET A 22 -1.50 4.39 -3.61
C MET A 22 -0.32 3.48 -3.28
N VAL A 23 -0.60 2.22 -2.99
CA VAL A 23 0.36 1.18 -2.63
C VAL A 23 0.21 0.07 -3.65
N GLN A 24 1.30 -0.33 -4.31
CA GLN A 24 1.33 -1.50 -5.19
C GLN A 24 2.20 -2.56 -4.52
N ILE A 25 1.61 -3.71 -4.22
CA ILE A 25 2.29 -4.85 -3.61
C ILE A 25 2.20 -6.01 -4.60
N PRO A 26 3.33 -6.52 -5.11
CA PRO A 26 3.32 -7.73 -5.92
C PRO A 26 2.89 -8.91 -5.04
N TYR A 27 2.12 -9.82 -5.63
CA TYR A 27 1.69 -11.04 -4.96
C TYR A 27 1.84 -12.24 -5.90
N GLU A 28 2.05 -13.39 -5.29
CA GLU A 28 2.03 -14.69 -5.94
C GLU A 28 0.66 -15.32 -5.72
N LEU A 29 0.19 -16.07 -6.72
CA LEU A 29 -1.09 -16.75 -6.67
C LEU A 29 -0.90 -18.17 -7.17
N GLU A 30 -1.25 -19.12 -6.32
CA GLU A 30 -1.04 -20.54 -6.56
C GLU A 30 -2.32 -21.32 -6.29
N GLN A 31 -2.62 -22.30 -7.14
CA GLN A 31 -3.62 -23.31 -6.82
C GLN A 31 -2.97 -24.43 -6.04
N THR A 32 -3.57 -24.80 -4.92
CA THR A 32 -3.12 -25.88 -4.04
C THR A 32 -3.52 -27.26 -4.59
N GLU A 33 -3.01 -28.32 -3.97
CA GLU A 33 -3.32 -29.70 -4.36
C GLU A 33 -4.80 -30.08 -4.15
N ASP A 34 -5.48 -29.45 -3.18
CA ASP A 34 -6.90 -29.67 -2.91
C ASP A 34 -7.83 -28.84 -3.80
N GLY A 35 -7.27 -28.05 -4.72
CA GLY A 35 -8.00 -27.22 -5.68
C GLY A 35 -8.39 -25.84 -5.16
N THR A 36 -8.08 -25.52 -3.90
CA THR A 36 -8.21 -24.17 -3.35
C THR A 36 -7.10 -23.26 -3.87
N TRP A 37 -7.22 -21.96 -3.60
CA TRP A 37 -6.30 -20.93 -4.05
C TRP A 37 -5.66 -20.23 -2.86
N ALA A 38 -4.35 -20.01 -2.97
CA ALA A 38 -3.56 -19.28 -1.99
C ALA A 38 -2.87 -18.09 -2.67
N ALA A 39 -3.11 -16.90 -2.14
CA ALA A 39 -2.47 -15.67 -2.55
C ALA A 39 -1.46 -15.23 -1.48
N HIS A 40 -0.25 -14.86 -1.87
CA HIS A 40 0.82 -14.48 -0.95
C HIS A 40 1.44 -13.15 -1.35
N ALA A 41 1.54 -12.21 -0.41
CA ALA A 41 2.26 -10.96 -0.60
C ALA A 41 3.35 -10.81 0.47
N SER A 42 4.56 -10.46 0.03
CA SER A 42 5.69 -10.14 0.90
C SER A 42 6.09 -8.67 0.76
N PHE A 43 6.38 -8.02 1.89
CA PHE A 43 6.79 -6.61 1.94
C PHE A 43 7.74 -6.37 3.14
N PRO A 44 8.49 -5.25 3.20
CA PRO A 44 9.54 -5.08 4.20
C PRO A 44 9.10 -5.20 5.67
N SER A 45 7.82 -4.88 5.96
CA SER A 45 7.23 -4.97 7.30
C SER A 45 6.60 -6.32 7.62
N GLY A 46 6.56 -7.28 6.69
CA GLY A 46 5.97 -8.60 6.92
C GLY A 46 5.41 -9.23 5.65
N GLY A 47 4.43 -10.13 5.83
CA GLY A 47 3.71 -10.74 4.72
C GLY A 47 2.25 -10.92 5.07
N ALA A 48 1.43 -11.06 4.04
CA ALA A 48 0.02 -11.35 4.14
C ALA A 48 -0.31 -12.55 3.24
N HIS A 49 -1.28 -13.35 3.67
CA HIS A 49 -1.80 -14.48 2.91
C HIS A 49 -3.31 -14.34 2.80
N GLY A 50 -3.84 -14.76 1.66
CA GLY A 50 -5.27 -14.91 1.43
C GLY A 50 -5.57 -16.32 0.92
N LEU A 51 -6.72 -16.85 1.28
CA LEU A 51 -7.21 -18.17 0.87
C LEU A 51 -8.61 -18.07 0.26
N GLY A 52 -8.90 -18.94 -0.70
CA GLY A 52 -10.22 -18.97 -1.31
C GLY A 52 -10.50 -20.20 -2.15
N ASP A 53 -11.77 -20.47 -2.40
CA ASP A 53 -12.20 -21.54 -3.31
C ASP A 53 -11.95 -21.16 -4.79
N THR A 54 -11.81 -19.85 -5.06
CA THR A 54 -11.51 -19.29 -6.38
C THR A 54 -10.28 -18.37 -6.33
N PRO A 55 -9.62 -18.11 -7.48
CA PRO A 55 -8.56 -17.11 -7.57
C PRO A 55 -8.99 -15.75 -6.99
N GLU A 56 -10.21 -15.32 -7.32
CA GLU A 56 -10.75 -14.04 -6.91
C GLU A 56 -10.99 -13.97 -5.40
N ASP A 57 -11.48 -15.06 -4.79
CA ASP A 57 -11.70 -15.13 -3.35
C ASP A 57 -10.38 -15.07 -2.58
N ALA A 58 -9.35 -15.79 -3.04
CA ALA A 58 -8.03 -15.75 -2.41
C ALA A 58 -7.38 -14.36 -2.49
N VAL A 59 -7.58 -13.64 -3.60
CA VAL A 59 -7.09 -12.26 -3.75
C VAL A 59 -7.90 -11.29 -2.90
N ALA A 60 -9.21 -11.46 -2.78
CA ALA A 60 -10.06 -10.64 -1.91
C ALA A 60 -9.65 -10.78 -0.43
N ASP A 61 -9.44 -12.01 0.03
CA ASP A 61 -8.95 -12.31 1.39
C ASP A 61 -7.55 -11.69 1.62
N LEU A 62 -6.66 -11.77 0.61
CA LEU A 62 -5.35 -11.12 0.69
C LEU A 62 -5.47 -9.59 0.83
N TYR A 63 -6.43 -8.95 0.15
CA TYR A 63 -6.65 -7.51 0.30
C TYR A 63 -7.08 -7.13 1.71
N GLU A 64 -7.94 -7.94 2.35
CA GLU A 64 -8.33 -7.74 3.74
C GLU A 64 -7.13 -7.92 4.67
N ALA A 65 -6.36 -8.98 4.51
CA ALA A 65 -5.15 -9.25 5.30
C ALA A 65 -4.11 -8.13 5.19
N VAL A 66 -3.84 -7.64 3.98
CA VAL A 66 -2.94 -6.49 3.74
C VAL A 66 -3.47 -5.22 4.41
N SER A 67 -4.78 -4.98 4.34
CA SER A 67 -5.39 -3.81 4.97
C SER A 67 -5.20 -3.82 6.48
N LEU A 68 -5.40 -4.97 7.13
CA LEU A 68 -5.16 -5.13 8.57
C LEU A 68 -3.69 -4.87 8.94
N VAL A 69 -2.75 -5.37 8.15
CA VAL A 69 -1.32 -5.12 8.36
C VAL A 69 -0.97 -3.63 8.20
N ILE A 70 -1.58 -2.95 7.23
CA ILE A 70 -1.41 -1.50 7.04
C ILE A 70 -2.03 -0.71 8.19
N GLU A 71 -3.16 -1.14 8.73
CA GLU A 71 -3.80 -0.51 9.90
C GLU A 71 -2.94 -0.64 11.16
N GLU A 72 -2.32 -1.80 11.38
CA GLU A 72 -1.50 -2.06 12.56
C GLU A 72 -0.11 -1.43 12.48
N PHE A 73 0.59 -1.58 11.34
CA PHE A 73 1.99 -1.19 11.20
C PHE A 73 2.20 0.08 10.36
N GLY A 74 1.13 0.62 9.78
CA GLY A 74 1.18 1.75 8.85
C GLY A 74 1.46 1.32 7.41
N VAL A 75 1.32 2.28 6.49
CA VAL A 75 1.57 2.07 5.06
C VAL A 75 3.06 1.76 4.82
N PRO A 76 3.42 0.58 4.26
CA PRO A 76 4.80 0.27 3.91
C PRO A 76 5.39 1.34 2.98
N PRO A 77 6.66 1.74 3.16
CA PRO A 77 7.33 2.60 2.18
C PRO A 77 7.47 1.84 0.87
N VAL A 78 6.71 2.23 -0.16
CA VAL A 78 6.77 1.59 -1.48
C VAL A 78 7.75 2.33 -2.38
N LEU A 79 8.74 1.60 -2.89
CA LEU A 79 9.53 1.98 -4.06
C LEU A 79 9.28 0.92 -5.15
N THR A 80 8.38 1.19 -6.08
CA THR A 80 8.10 0.30 -7.21
C THR A 80 9.07 0.63 -8.35
N ILE A 81 10.00 -0.28 -8.64
CA ILE A 81 10.86 -0.21 -9.82
C ILE A 81 10.34 -1.23 -10.82
N VAL A 82 9.69 -0.76 -11.88
CA VAL A 82 9.32 -1.59 -13.04
C VAL A 82 10.46 -1.50 -14.04
N GLN A 83 11.12 -2.62 -14.31
CA GLN A 83 12.16 -2.71 -15.32
C GLN A 83 11.76 -3.77 -16.34
N ASP A 84 11.80 -3.40 -17.62
CA ASP A 84 11.65 -4.35 -18.72
C ASP A 84 12.94 -5.18 -18.79
N VAL A 85 12.82 -6.50 -18.64
CA VAL A 85 13.94 -7.44 -18.77
C VAL A 85 13.78 -8.15 -20.11
N ALA A 86 14.64 -7.76 -21.07
CA ALA A 86 14.75 -8.37 -22.39
C ALA A 86 15.59 -9.67 -22.37
#